data_AF-A0A800A7D9-F1
#
_entry.id   AF-A0A800A7D9-F1
#
_cell.length_a   1.000
_cell.length_b   1.000
_cell.length_c   1.000
_cell.angle_alpha   90.00
_cell.angle_beta   90.00
_cell.angle_gamma   90.00
#
_symmetry.space_group_name_H-M   'P 1'
#
loop_
_entity.id
_entity.type
_entity.pdbx_description
1 polymer ?
#
loop_
_entity_poly.entity_id
_entity_poly.type
_entity_poly.pdbx_seq_one_letter_code
_entity_poly.pdbx_strand_id
1 'polypeptide(L)'
;MNLSRGLKGLLAATLLGALVAVTTAPFPALAATETYRDEFNSGDFTGSDGTLGWPAPWIEVGESDGPDSGLVEVVSVSGCAASPCVRIRGGVVSGGQGLRRYADLSSASSATLSMRTVRTGSSS
;
A
#
# COMPACT_ATOMS: atom_id res chain seq x y z
N MET A 1 88.98 15.02 -13.00
CA MET A 1 87.90 14.05 -13.29
C MET A 1 87.21 13.68 -11.98
N ASN A 2 86.01 14.21 -11.72
CA ASN A 2 84.84 13.44 -11.28
C ASN A 2 83.61 14.37 -11.26
N LEU A 3 82.50 13.89 -11.83
CA LEU A 3 81.19 14.54 -11.97
C LEU A 3 80.45 14.53 -10.60
N SER A 4 79.31 15.18 -10.29
CA SER A 4 78.04 15.48 -10.99
C SER A 4 77.15 16.32 -10.02
N ARG A 5 76.48 17.41 -10.44
CA ARG A 5 75.05 17.59 -10.80
C ARG A 5 73.97 17.49 -9.68
N GLY A 6 73.06 18.47 -9.69
CA GLY A 6 71.65 18.41 -9.21
C GLY A 6 71.30 19.54 -8.23
N LEU A 7 70.69 20.69 -8.57
CA LEU A 7 69.39 21.01 -9.21
C LEU A 7 68.15 20.84 -8.29
N LYS A 8 67.69 22.00 -7.76
CA LYS A 8 66.29 22.47 -7.57
C LYS A 8 65.36 21.85 -6.50
N GLY A 9 64.61 22.77 -5.88
CA GLY A 9 63.22 22.56 -5.47
C GLY A 9 63.02 22.66 -3.95
N LEU A 10 61.95 23.23 -3.41
CA LEU A 10 60.71 23.70 -4.01
C LEU A 10 60.00 24.54 -2.92
N LEU A 11 59.49 25.72 -3.28
CA LEU A 11 58.54 26.46 -2.45
C LEU A 11 57.31 25.57 -2.23
N ALA A 12 56.97 25.29 -0.96
CA ALA A 12 55.73 24.62 -0.61
C ALA A 12 54.57 25.60 -0.84
N ALA A 13 53.97 25.56 -2.03
CA ALA A 13 52.70 26.19 -2.29
C ALA A 13 51.59 25.31 -1.69
N THR A 14 51.06 25.70 -0.53
CA THR A 14 49.81 25.15 0.00
C THR A 14 48.67 25.61 -0.91
N LEU A 15 48.20 24.71 -1.79
CA LEU A 15 46.91 24.88 -2.46
C LEU A 15 45.80 24.78 -1.40
N LEU A 16 45.12 25.89 -1.11
CA LEU A 16 43.77 25.83 -0.55
C LEU A 16 42.84 25.33 -1.66
N GLY A 17 42.52 24.03 -1.65
CA GLY A 17 41.41 23.51 -2.42
C GLY A 17 40.10 24.04 -1.86
N ALA A 18 39.36 24.83 -2.64
CA ALA A 18 38.01 25.23 -2.29
C ALA A 18 37.10 24.00 -2.29
N LEU A 19 36.53 23.68 -1.11
CA LEU A 19 35.49 22.67 -0.97
C LEU A 19 34.20 23.21 -1.63
N VAL A 20 33.88 22.71 -2.82
CA VAL A 20 32.57 22.96 -3.45
C VAL A 20 31.56 22.08 -2.72
N ALA A 21 30.76 22.69 -1.84
CA ALA A 21 29.60 22.03 -1.26
C ALA A 21 28.59 21.79 -2.39
N VAL A 22 28.49 20.54 -2.87
CA VAL A 22 27.43 20.13 -3.78
C VAL A 22 26.14 20.09 -2.97
N THR A 23 25.34 21.15 -3.05
CA THR A 23 24.00 21.16 -2.48
C THR A 23 23.10 20.32 -3.39
N THR A 24 22.82 19.08 -3.02
CA THR A 24 21.78 18.30 -3.68
C THR A 24 20.44 18.95 -3.33
N ALA A 25 19.89 19.75 -4.23
CA ALA A 25 18.49 20.14 -4.10
C ALA A 25 17.64 18.86 -4.15
N PRO A 26 16.78 18.60 -3.16
CA PRO A 26 15.87 17.47 -3.25
C PRO A 26 14.93 17.71 -4.43
N PHE A 27 15.00 16.85 -5.44
CA PHE A 27 13.96 16.80 -6.47
C PHE A 27 12.66 16.43 -5.77
N PRO A 28 11.54 17.14 -6.02
CA PRO A 28 10.26 16.71 -5.48
C PRO A 28 9.99 15.30 -6.00
N ALA A 29 9.94 14.32 -5.08
CA ALA A 29 9.41 13.01 -5.42
C ALA A 29 7.99 13.23 -5.91
N LEU A 30 7.70 12.76 -7.12
CA LEU A 30 6.36 12.79 -7.68
C LEU A 30 5.48 12.01 -6.72
N ALA A 31 4.53 12.67 -6.06
CA ALA A 31 3.63 12.01 -5.12
C ALA A 31 2.82 10.97 -5.90
N ALA A 32 3.16 9.70 -5.74
CA ALA A 32 2.45 8.61 -6.39
C ALA A 32 1.17 8.31 -5.61
N THR A 33 0.06 8.14 -6.31
CA THR A 33 -1.17 7.63 -5.71
C THR A 33 -1.08 6.12 -5.66
N GLU A 34 -0.93 5.59 -4.46
CA GLU A 34 -0.98 4.16 -4.19
C GLU A 34 -2.39 3.76 -3.76
N THR A 35 -2.77 2.51 -4.04
CA THR A 35 -4.09 1.99 -3.70
C THR A 35 -3.97 0.62 -3.06
N TYR A 36 -4.74 0.44 -2.00
CA TYR A 36 -5.20 -0.86 -1.55
C TYR A 36 -6.63 -1.05 -2.08
N ARG A 37 -6.95 -2.19 -2.67
CA ARG A 37 -8.24 -2.43 -3.33
C ARG A 37 -8.65 -3.89 -3.23
N ASP A 38 -9.95 -4.13 -3.02
CA ASP A 38 -10.60 -5.40 -3.30
C ASP A 38 -11.61 -5.24 -4.42
N GLU A 39 -11.55 -6.16 -5.35
CA GLU A 39 -12.63 -6.47 -6.28
C GLU A 39 -13.21 -7.87 -6.02
N PHE A 40 -12.73 -8.55 -4.96
CA PHE A 40 -13.18 -9.86 -4.47
C PHE A 40 -13.16 -10.99 -5.52
N ASN A 41 -12.29 -10.86 -6.51
CA ASN A 41 -12.18 -11.81 -7.62
C ASN A 41 -11.72 -13.22 -7.20
N SER A 42 -10.94 -13.33 -6.11
CA SER A 42 -10.35 -14.60 -5.66
C SER A 42 -11.30 -15.49 -4.88
N GLY A 43 -12.38 -14.94 -4.31
CA GLY A 43 -13.25 -15.68 -3.40
C GLY A 43 -12.57 -16.09 -2.08
N ASP A 44 -11.46 -15.45 -1.72
CA ASP A 44 -10.67 -15.77 -0.52
C ASP A 44 -10.38 -14.54 0.37
N PHE A 45 -9.75 -14.80 1.51
CA PHE A 45 -9.38 -13.76 2.48
C PHE A 45 -8.23 -12.84 2.02
N THR A 46 -7.54 -13.20 0.93
CA THR A 46 -6.23 -12.65 0.55
C THR A 46 -6.24 -11.81 -0.72
N GLY A 47 -7.40 -11.62 -1.35
CA GLY A 47 -7.57 -10.77 -2.54
C GLY A 47 -6.91 -9.40 -2.40
N SER A 48 -6.25 -8.94 -3.46
CA SER A 48 -5.61 -7.63 -3.53
C SER A 48 -5.51 -7.17 -4.98
N ASP A 49 -6.31 -6.18 -5.35
CA ASP A 49 -6.41 -5.64 -6.71
C ASP A 49 -5.81 -4.23 -6.82
N GLY A 50 -5.13 -3.77 -5.76
CA GLY A 50 -4.49 -2.46 -5.67
C GLY A 50 -3.07 -2.44 -6.21
N THR A 51 -2.45 -1.26 -6.19
CA THR A 51 -1.00 -1.13 -6.47
C THR A 51 -0.13 -1.61 -5.32
N LEU A 52 -0.69 -1.72 -4.11
CA LEU A 52 -0.08 -2.30 -2.93
C LEU A 52 -0.81 -3.58 -2.53
N GLY A 53 -0.05 -4.54 -1.99
CA GLY A 53 -0.60 -5.76 -1.36
C GLY A 53 -1.07 -5.49 0.06
N TRP A 54 -2.24 -6.00 0.44
CA TRP A 54 -2.72 -5.93 1.82
C TRP A 54 -1.72 -6.58 2.79
N PRO A 55 -1.41 -5.95 3.95
CA PRO A 55 -0.46 -6.51 4.91
C PRO A 55 -0.91 -7.84 5.54
N ALA A 56 -2.22 -8.05 5.61
CA ALA A 56 -2.83 -9.25 6.18
C ALA A 56 -4.15 -9.57 5.46
N PRO A 57 -4.58 -10.84 5.49
CA PRO A 57 -5.92 -11.22 5.03
C PRO A 57 -7.00 -10.43 5.78
N TRP A 58 -8.14 -10.21 5.15
CA TRP A 58 -9.32 -9.76 5.88
C TRP A 58 -9.88 -10.88 6.75
N ILE A 59 -10.56 -10.48 7.82
CA ILE A 59 -11.25 -11.39 8.73
C ILE A 59 -12.73 -11.03 8.79
N GLU A 60 -13.55 -12.04 9.03
CA GLU A 60 -14.95 -11.87 9.37
C GLU A 60 -15.09 -11.23 10.76
N VAL A 61 -16.18 -10.48 10.93
CA VAL A 61 -16.58 -9.87 12.19
C VAL A 61 -17.92 -10.46 12.59
N GLY A 62 -17.96 -11.09 13.76
CA GLY A 62 -19.17 -11.72 14.31
C GLY A 62 -19.39 -13.17 13.86
N GLU A 63 -18.55 -13.68 12.95
CA GLU A 63 -18.57 -15.07 12.46
C GLU A 63 -17.15 -15.54 12.06
N SER A 64 -17.03 -16.82 11.71
CA SER A 64 -15.77 -17.46 11.28
C SER A 64 -16.04 -18.65 10.35
N ASP A 65 -17.04 -18.52 9.49
CA ASP A 65 -17.58 -19.63 8.68
C ASP A 65 -16.83 -19.79 7.35
N GLY A 66 -16.01 -18.82 6.96
CA GLY A 66 -15.23 -18.86 5.73
C GLY A 66 -15.65 -17.77 4.73
N PRO A 67 -14.80 -17.47 3.73
CA PRO A 67 -15.00 -16.30 2.88
C PRO A 67 -16.18 -16.44 1.91
N ASP A 68 -16.71 -17.65 1.73
CA ASP A 68 -17.79 -18.00 0.81
C ASP A 68 -19.08 -18.45 1.52
N SER A 69 -19.13 -18.30 2.85
CA SER A 69 -20.15 -18.88 3.71
C SER A 69 -20.66 -17.89 4.76
N GLY A 70 -21.74 -18.25 5.46
CA GLY A 70 -22.28 -17.43 6.52
C GLY A 70 -23.07 -16.21 6.03
N LEU A 71 -23.08 -15.19 6.87
CA LEU A 71 -23.80 -13.93 6.68
C LEU A 71 -22.93 -12.85 6.04
N VAL A 72 -21.60 -12.99 6.07
CA VAL A 72 -20.61 -12.18 5.35
C VAL A 72 -19.87 -13.08 4.37
N GLU A 73 -20.30 -13.06 3.12
CA GLU A 73 -19.78 -13.99 2.10
C GLU A 73 -19.38 -13.24 0.81
N VAL A 74 -18.38 -13.75 0.13
CA VAL A 74 -18.04 -13.37 -1.25
C VAL A 74 -18.89 -14.20 -2.20
N VAL A 75 -19.75 -13.53 -2.97
CA VAL A 75 -20.73 -14.22 -3.81
C VAL A 75 -21.00 -13.48 -5.12
N SER A 76 -21.41 -14.22 -6.14
CA SER A 76 -21.91 -13.68 -7.40
C SER A 76 -23.44 -13.65 -7.40
N VAL A 77 -24.04 -12.52 -7.01
CA VAL A 77 -25.50 -12.32 -7.00
C VAL A 77 -25.93 -11.10 -7.82
N SER A 78 -27.23 -10.99 -8.11
CA SER A 78 -27.81 -9.78 -8.67
C SER A 78 -27.53 -8.58 -7.76
N GLY A 79 -26.78 -7.61 -8.26
CA GLY A 79 -26.31 -6.45 -7.51
C GLY A 79 -24.80 -6.36 -7.35
N CYS A 80 -24.07 -7.47 -7.52
CA CYS A 80 -22.63 -7.41 -7.78
C CYS A 80 -22.37 -6.86 -9.20
N ALA A 81 -21.15 -6.34 -9.42
CA ALA A 81 -20.72 -5.87 -10.73
C ALA A 81 -20.37 -7.07 -11.66
N ALA A 82 -19.37 -6.92 -12.52
CA ALA A 82 -18.88 -8.02 -13.37
C ALA A 82 -18.10 -9.10 -12.58
N SER A 83 -17.77 -8.84 -11.31
CA SER A 83 -17.06 -9.73 -10.39
C SER A 83 -17.90 -10.08 -9.16
N PRO A 84 -17.55 -11.15 -8.40
CA PRO A 84 -18.11 -11.40 -7.09
C PRO A 84 -17.96 -10.17 -6.19
N CYS A 85 -18.87 -10.02 -5.23
CA CYS A 85 -18.79 -8.97 -4.24
C CYS A 85 -19.13 -9.51 -2.86
N VAL A 86 -18.73 -8.78 -1.83
CA VAL A 86 -19.16 -9.11 -0.47
C VAL A 86 -20.64 -8.81 -0.32
N ARG A 87 -21.40 -9.81 0.10
CA ARG A 87 -22.76 -9.66 0.59
C ARG A 87 -22.74 -9.72 2.11
N ILE A 88 -23.35 -8.71 2.74
CA ILE A 88 -23.64 -8.68 4.17
C ILE A 88 -25.15 -8.88 4.33
N ARG A 89 -25.56 -10.03 4.86
CA ARG A 89 -26.97 -10.33 5.12
C ARG A 89 -27.41 -9.76 6.47
N GLY A 90 -28.72 -9.55 6.65
CA GLY A 90 -29.26 -9.20 7.95
C GLY A 90 -29.26 -10.42 8.88
N GLY A 91 -28.70 -10.25 10.08
CA GLY A 91 -28.69 -11.26 11.14
C GLY A 91 -28.44 -10.62 12.51
N VAL A 92 -28.81 -11.31 13.58
CA VAL A 92 -28.50 -10.87 14.95
C VAL A 92 -27.23 -11.59 15.41
N VAL A 93 -26.09 -10.92 15.29
CA VAL A 93 -24.80 -11.38 15.80
C VAL A 93 -24.31 -10.45 16.90
N SER A 94 -23.86 -11.01 18.02
CA SER A 94 -23.30 -10.23 19.13
C SER A 94 -21.98 -9.60 18.70
N GLY A 95 -21.87 -8.26 18.74
CA GLY A 95 -20.64 -7.54 18.37
C GLY A 95 -20.62 -6.95 16.97
N GLY A 96 -21.72 -7.08 16.22
CA GLY A 96 -21.85 -6.55 14.86
C GLY A 96 -21.38 -7.54 13.79
N GLN A 97 -21.66 -7.19 12.53
CA GLN A 97 -21.42 -8.03 11.36
C GLN A 97 -20.64 -7.29 10.29
N GLY A 98 -19.68 -7.97 9.67
CA GLY A 98 -18.98 -7.45 8.50
C GLY A 98 -17.63 -8.11 8.29
N LEU A 99 -16.75 -7.39 7.63
CA LEU A 99 -15.35 -7.77 7.44
C LEU A 99 -14.43 -6.65 7.91
N ARG A 100 -13.22 -7.01 8.31
CA ARG A 100 -12.20 -6.06 8.77
C ARG A 100 -10.82 -6.45 8.24
N ARG A 101 -10.05 -5.43 7.88
CA ARG A 101 -8.61 -5.50 7.63
C ARG A 101 -7.96 -4.15 7.84
N TYR A 102 -6.63 -4.13 7.79
CA TYR A 102 -5.81 -2.94 8.01
C TYR A 102 -4.99 -2.61 6.75
N ALA A 103 -4.82 -1.32 6.48
CA ALA A 103 -3.90 -0.78 5.48
C ALA A 103 -2.76 -0.03 6.18
N ASP A 104 -1.52 -0.26 5.76
CA ASP A 104 -0.38 0.52 6.25
C ASP A 104 -0.31 1.85 5.49
N LEU A 105 -0.52 2.94 6.21
CA LEU A 105 -0.52 4.30 5.68
C LEU A 105 0.67 5.13 6.20
N SER A 106 1.68 4.49 6.80
CA SER A 106 2.80 5.17 7.45
C SER A 106 3.63 6.05 6.50
N SER A 107 3.63 5.76 5.20
CA SER A 107 4.25 6.56 4.14
C SER A 107 3.32 7.60 3.51
N ALA A 108 2.02 7.54 3.79
CA ALA A 108 1.01 8.37 3.14
C ALA A 108 0.77 9.67 3.93
N SER A 109 0.68 10.79 3.21
CA SER A 109 0.32 12.10 3.79
C SER A 109 -1.20 12.30 3.93
N SER A 110 -1.99 11.52 3.19
CA SER A 110 -3.46 11.55 3.21
C SER A 110 -4.00 10.23 2.67
N ALA A 111 -5.28 9.94 2.96
CA ALA A 111 -5.96 8.77 2.44
C ALA A 111 -7.42 9.10 2.08
N THR A 112 -7.93 8.43 1.05
CA THR A 112 -9.35 8.47 0.67
C THR A 112 -9.91 7.05 0.69
N LEU A 113 -10.99 6.84 1.42
CA LEU A 113 -11.75 5.58 1.37
C LEU A 113 -12.91 5.73 0.38
N SER A 114 -13.03 4.77 -0.53
CA SER A 114 -14.17 4.66 -1.44
C SER A 114 -14.71 3.24 -1.43
N MET A 115 -16.03 3.09 -1.58
CA MET A 115 -16.70 1.80 -1.63
C MET A 115 -17.86 1.88 -2.61
N ARG A 116 -18.11 0.78 -3.33
CA ARG A 116 -19.33 0.60 -4.12
C ARG A 116 -20.24 -0.34 -3.34
N THR A 117 -21.46 0.10 -3.07
CA THR A 117 -22.45 -0.70 -2.34
C THR A 117 -23.76 -0.72 -3.11
N VAL A 118 -24.44 -1.86 -3.03
CA VAL A 118 -25.81 -2.03 -3.53
C VAL A 118 -26.64 -2.56 -2.36
N ARG A 119 -27.75 -1.88 -2.06
CA ARG A 119 -28.69 -2.35 -1.05
C ARG A 119 -29.81 -3.10 -1.76
N THR A 120 -29.90 -4.40 -1.54
CA THR A 120 -31.05 -5.21 -1.95
C THR A 120 -32.05 -5.23 -0.80
N GLY A 121 -33.31 -4.93 -1.08
CA GLY A 121 -34.38 -5.06 -0.09
C GLY A 121 -34.67 -6.53 0.18
N SER A 122 -34.92 -6.90 1.43
CA SER A 122 -35.49 -8.21 1.77
C SER A 122 -37.01 -8.12 1.62
N SER A 123 -37.58 -8.74 0.59
CA SER A 123 -39.01 -9.08 0.61
C SER A 123 -39.19 -10.19 1.63
N SER A 124 -39.83 -9.85 2.76
CA SER A 124 -40.33 -10.77 3.78
C SER A 124 -41.34 -11.76 3.22
#